data_AF-A0A6P3XNX0-F1
#
_entry.id   AF-A0A6P3XNX0-F1
#
_cell.length_a   1.000
_cell.length_b   1.000
_cell.length_c   1.000
_cell.angle_alpha   90.00
_cell.angle_beta   90.00
_cell.angle_gamma   90.00
#
_symmetry.space_group_name_H-M   'P 1'
#
loop_
_entity.id
_entity.type
_entity.pdbx_description
1 polymer ?
#
loop_
_entity_poly.entity_id
_entity_poly.type
_entity_poly.pdbx_seq_one_letter_code
_entity_poly.pdbx_strand_id
1 'polypeptide(L)'
;MLFEILLYCWYGNELDLKMKSVAYAIYVSNWMAVSAKQRKSLMLVMLISQRGRILSFYGFSDLILNTFMSILKTSYSAFNLLQ
;
A
#
# COMPACT_ATOMS: atom_id res chain seq x y z
N MET A 1 -16.62 8.60 11.18
CA MET A 1 -15.79 9.38 10.24
C MET A 1 -14.28 9.15 10.42
N LEU A 2 -13.59 9.69 11.44
CA LEU A 2 -12.12 9.51 11.55
C LEU A 2 -11.68 8.05 11.70
N PHE A 3 -12.43 7.24 12.47
CA PHE A 3 -12.12 5.82 12.66
C PHE A 3 -12.28 4.99 11.38
N GLU A 4 -13.27 5.31 10.55
CA GLU A 4 -13.47 4.62 9.27
C GLU A 4 -12.31 4.93 8.32
N ILE A 5 -11.88 6.20 8.25
CA ILE A 5 -10.72 6.62 7.46
C ILE A 5 -9.45 5.93 7.96
N LEU A 6 -9.26 5.83 9.29
CA LEU A 6 -8.14 5.10 9.88
C LEU A 6 -8.13 3.63 9.46
N LEU A 7 -9.28 2.95 9.52
CA LEU A 7 -9.40 1.54 9.10
C LEU A 7 -9.03 1.38 7.63
N TYR A 8 -9.52 2.24 6.73
CA TYR A 8 -9.18 2.18 5.31
C TYR A 8 -7.68 2.40 5.05
N CYS A 9 -7.07 3.40 5.69
CA CYS A 9 -5.63 3.65 5.57
C CYS A 9 -4.79 2.50 6.15
N TRP A 10 -5.24 1.90 7.26
CA TRP A 10 -4.58 0.76 7.88
C TRP A 10 -4.58 -0.47 6.95
N TYR A 11 -5.75 -0.83 6.43
CA TYR A 11 -5.88 -1.95 5.49
C TYR A 11 -5.08 -1.71 4.20
N GLY A 12 -5.05 -0.48 3.68
CA GLY A 12 -4.22 -0.13 2.52
C GLY A 12 -2.73 -0.32 2.77
N ASN A 13 -2.25 0.10 3.94
CA ASN A 13 -0.85 -0.08 4.35
C ASN A 13 -0.47 -1.56 4.54
N GLU A 14 -1.30 -2.32 5.25
CA GLU A 14 -1.08 -3.77 5.45
C GLU A 14 -1.07 -4.54 4.12
N LEU A 15 -1.97 -4.16 3.19
CA LEU A 15 -2.01 -4.78 1.87
C LEU A 15 -0.73 -4.50 1.08
N ASP A 16 -0.22 -3.27 1.10
CA ASP A 16 1.02 -2.90 0.43
C ASP A 16 2.23 -3.66 1.00
N LEU A 17 2.33 -3.77 2.32
CA LEU A 17 3.39 -4.54 2.99
C LEU A 17 3.34 -6.02 2.59
N LYS A 18 2.16 -6.63 2.55
CA LYS A 18 1.99 -8.02 2.11
C LYS A 18 2.31 -8.20 0.63
N MET A 19 1.99 -7.25 -0.23
CA MET A 19 2.36 -7.31 -1.64
C MET A 19 3.88 -7.28 -1.82
N LYS A 20 4.58 -6.40 -1.10
CA LYS A 20 6.05 -6.34 -1.10
C LYS A 20 6.67 -7.64 -0.58
N SER A 21 6.13 -8.23 0.49
CA SER A 21 6.65 -9.49 1.02
C SER A 21 6.45 -10.66 0.05
N VAL A 22 5.32 -10.70 -0.68
CA VAL A 22 5.08 -11.68 -1.74
C VAL A 22 6.06 -11.52 -2.89
N ALA A 23 6.32 -10.29 -3.35
CA ALA A 23 7.34 -10.05 -4.38
C ALA A 23 8.73 -10.52 -3.94
N TYR A 24 9.09 -10.26 -2.69
CA TYR A 24 10.36 -10.71 -2.11
C TYR A 24 10.44 -12.25 -1.99
N ALA A 25 9.36 -12.90 -1.54
CA ALA A 25 9.30 -14.36 -1.47
C ALA A 25 9.43 -15.02 -2.85
N ILE A 26 8.82 -14.44 -3.89
CA ILE A 26 8.98 -14.91 -5.28
C ILE A 26 10.43 -14.72 -5.75
N TYR A 27 11.06 -13.59 -5.41
CA TYR A 27 12.45 -13.32 -5.75
C TYR A 27 13.42 -14.33 -5.12
N VAL A 28 13.22 -14.66 -3.84
CA VAL A 28 14.03 -15.63 -3.09
C VAL A 28 13.72 -17.08 -3.51
N SER A 29 12.52 -17.35 -4.04
CA SER A 29 12.18 -18.67 -4.56
C SER A 29 13.04 -19.05 -5.76
N ASN A 30 13.19 -20.35 -6.04
CA ASN A 30 13.98 -20.83 -7.17
C ASN A 30 13.24 -20.67 -8.52
N TRP A 31 12.77 -19.45 -8.82
CA TRP A 31 11.91 -19.11 -9.97
C TRP A 31 12.58 -19.36 -11.33
N MET A 32 13.92 -19.51 -11.36
CA MET A 32 14.69 -19.87 -12.55
C MET A 32 14.62 -21.36 -12.90
N ALA A 33 14.32 -22.23 -11.93
CA ALA A 33 14.20 -23.68 -12.15
C ALA A 33 12.82 -24.10 -12.70
N VAL A 34 11.91 -23.15 -12.89
CA VAL A 34 10.51 -23.40 -13.23
C VAL A 34 10.28 -23.28 -14.73
N SER A 35 9.28 -23.99 -15.28
CA SER A 35 8.93 -23.94 -16.71
C SER A 35 8.72 -22.51 -17.24
N ALA A 36 9.02 -22.29 -18.53
CA ALA A 36 8.94 -20.95 -19.14
C ALA A 36 7.56 -20.28 -19.01
N LYS A 37 6.47 -21.07 -18.99
CA LYS A 37 5.09 -20.58 -18.78
C LYS A 37 4.89 -20.08 -17.34
N GLN A 38 5.34 -20.84 -16.35
CA GLN A 38 5.24 -20.48 -14.94
C GLN A 38 6.18 -19.30 -14.60
N ARG A 39 7.37 -19.25 -15.20
CA ARG A 39 8.30 -18.12 -15.05
C ARG A 39 7.69 -16.80 -15.51
N LYS A 40 6.99 -16.78 -16.66
CA LYS A 40 6.24 -15.59 -17.11
C LYS A 40 5.14 -15.19 -16.13
N SER A 41 4.40 -16.16 -15.61
CA SER A 41 3.35 -15.89 -14.62
C SER A 41 3.93 -15.31 -13.31
N LEU A 42 5.02 -15.89 -12.79
CA LEU A 42 5.70 -15.40 -11.59
C LEU A 42 6.28 -13.99 -11.79
N MET A 43 6.88 -13.69 -12.94
CA MET A 43 7.34 -12.34 -13.26
C MET A 43 6.19 -11.33 -13.31
N LEU A 44 5.03 -11.72 -13.85
CA LEU A 44 3.85 -10.86 -13.91
C LEU A 44 3.31 -10.57 -12.50
N VAL A 45 3.24 -11.59 -11.65
CA VAL A 45 2.86 -11.43 -10.23
C VAL A 45 3.87 -10.53 -9.50
N MET A 46 5.17 -10.74 -9.69
CA MET A 46 6.21 -9.92 -9.09
C MET A 46 6.12 -8.45 -9.51
N LEU A 47 5.83 -8.19 -10.81
CA LEU A 47 5.64 -6.84 -11.35
C LEU A 47 4.41 -6.15 -10.73
N ILE A 48 3.30 -6.87 -10.61
CA ILE A 48 2.06 -6.36 -9.97
C ILE A 48 2.30 -6.07 -8.50
N SER A 49 2.97 -6.97 -7.79
CA SER A 49 3.26 -6.86 -6.36
C SER A 49 4.27 -5.76 -6.04
N GLN A 50 5.26 -5.52 -6.91
CA GLN A 50 6.20 -4.39 -6.76
C GLN A 50 5.55 -3.05 -7.04
N ARG A 51 4.64 -2.99 -8.02
CA ARG A 51 4.02 -1.73 -8.40
C ARG A 51 3.18 -1.13 -7.28
N GLY A 52 2.78 -1.94 -6.29
CA GLY A 52 2.06 -1.50 -5.09
C GLY A 52 0.79 -0.78 -5.50
N ARG A 53 -0.38 -1.45 -5.46
CA ARG A 53 -1.63 -0.69 -5.53
C ARG A 53 -1.76 0.07 -4.22
N ILE A 54 -1.04 1.18 -4.12
CA ILE A 54 -1.41 2.25 -3.23
C ILE A 54 -2.86 2.53 -3.62
N LEU A 55 -3.77 2.28 -2.70
CA LEU A 55 -5.15 2.68 -2.85
C LEU A 55 -5.11 4.22 -2.86
N SER A 56 -4.75 4.81 -3.99
CA SER A 56 -4.85 6.24 -4.17
C SER A 56 -6.31 6.47 -4.52
N PHE A 57 -7.05 7.13 -3.63
CA PHE A 57 -8.40 7.55 -3.95
C PHE A 57 -8.29 8.57 -5.08
N TYR A 58 -8.61 8.13 -6.31
CA TYR A 58 -8.68 8.97 -7.50
C TYR A 58 -7.43 9.85 -7.74
N GLY A 59 -6.24 9.34 -7.38
CA GLY A 59 -4.96 10.05 -7.59
C GLY A 59 -4.72 11.30 -6.73
N PHE A 60 -5.56 11.60 -5.74
CA PHE A 60 -5.43 12.82 -4.94
C PHE A 60 -4.53 12.68 -3.71
N SER A 61 -4.50 11.51 -3.09
CA SER A 61 -3.57 11.20 -1.99
C SER A 61 -3.51 9.70 -1.79
N ASP A 62 -2.31 9.23 -1.49
CA ASP A 62 -2.09 7.86 -1.07
C ASP A 62 -2.84 7.63 0.26
N LEU A 63 -3.69 6.59 0.33
CA LEU A 63 -4.34 6.14 1.58
C LEU A 63 -3.30 5.47 2.49
N ILE A 64 -2.32 6.26 2.93
CA ILE A 64 -1.26 5.87 3.84
C ILE A 64 -1.53 6.55 5.18
N LEU A 65 -1.13 5.90 6.27
CA LEU A 65 -1.23 6.39 7.64
C LEU A 65 -0.68 7.83 7.79
N ASN A 66 0.31 8.19 6.98
CA ASN A 66 0.92 9.52 6.94
C ASN A 66 -0.06 10.62 6.50
N THR A 67 -0.90 10.36 5.51
CA THR A 67 -1.94 11.29 5.04
C THR A 67 -3.00 11.49 6.13
N PHE A 68 -3.39 10.42 6.83
CA PHE A 68 -4.30 10.50 7.97
C PHE A 68 -3.71 11.36 9.10
N MET A 69 -2.42 11.19 9.41
CA MET A 69 -1.74 12.00 10.44
C MET A 69 -1.66 13.48 10.04
N SER A 70 -1.48 13.78 8.75
CA SER A 70 -1.51 15.14 8.23
C SER A 70 -2.90 15.79 8.41
N ILE A 71 -3.98 15.06 8.10
CA ILE A 71 -5.36 15.52 8.32
C ILE A 71 -5.58 15.86 9.80
N LEU A 72 -5.19 14.95 10.71
CA LEU A 72 -5.32 15.19 12.15
C LEU A 72 -4.56 16.43 12.62
N LYS A 73 -3.32 16.63 12.15
CA LYS A 73 -2.51 17.81 12.50
C LYS A 73 -3.16 19.10 12.01
N THR A 74 -3.68 19.11 10.79
CA THR A 74 -4.36 20.28 10.22
C THR A 74 -5.65 20.57 10.98
N SER A 75 -6.46 19.55 11.29
CA SER A 75 -7.68 19.72 12.09
C SER A 75 -7.38 20.28 13.49
N TYR A 76 -6.35 19.77 14.16
CA TYR A 76 -5.96 20.26 15.48
C TYR A 76 -5.40 21.69 15.43
N SER A 77 -4.63 22.02 14.40
CA SER A 77 -4.11 23.38 14.19
C SER A 77 -5.25 24.38 13.92
N ALA A 78 -6.25 24.01 13.11
CA ALA A 78 -7.43 24.82 12.87
C ALA A 78 -8.26 25.02 14.14
N PHE A 79 -8.39 23.98 14.97
CA PHE A 79 -9.07 24.08 16.26
C PHE A 79 -8.36 25.07 17.20
N ASN A 80 -7.03 24.96 17.33
CA ASN A 80 -6.24 25.88 18.15
C ASN A 80 -6.24 27.33 17.63
N LEU A 81 -6.47 27.55 16.34
CA LEU A 81 -6.60 28.91 15.76
C LEU A 81 -7.97 29.54 16.02
N LEU A 82 -9.01 28.71 16.15
CA LEU A 82 -10.39 29.14 16.39
C LEU A 82 -10.72 29.26 17.89
N GLN A 83 -9.90 28.64 18.74
CA GLN A 83 -9.96 28.75 20.20
C GLN A 83 -9.28 30.03 20.68
#